data_AF-A0A432HFB3-F1
#
_entry.id   AF-A0A432HFB3-F1
#
_cell.length_a   1.000
_cell.length_b   1.000
_cell.length_c   1.000
_cell.angle_alpha   90.00
_cell.angle_beta   90.00
_cell.angle_gamma   90.00
#
_symmetry.space_group_name_H-M   'P 1'
#
loop_
_entity.id
_entity.type
_entity.pdbx_description
1 polymer ?
#
loop_
_entity_poly.entity_id
_entity_poly.type
_entity_poly.pdbx_seq_one_letter_code
_entity_poly.pdbx_strand_id
1 'polypeptide(L)'
;MPEDAIIKEEDRFHEVEGEPFDSAVCPGCGCLCEDIDLTLKGDQVAQVFNACSWGLSKFHLGHRFLREPKHAKIVFPSRKGPSNQSLPISFEEAYGEAATLIRESRRIVFFGLCQTSFDAQVKIVSLIKRLGAIAYPSEGMLLDPFFKSVKSQPYRLATLEEVRQLATTVIFWGANPLHSCPRLPTRYAVFTAGINAPDRHISRKIFYADPYENDTGSFAQRIPIDTENELERLNTITEIIEEESFSIPKELEMLIRAIEASPFVAIFVGRGIAYHEKPQALMDGLVRLCNVIHRGRPCALLPVISDFNAMGLYQALIFNGIDLSDNPFLKGDLQTYQPEEGDTLVCIGSDPFWFFKEEQLSEIQSLQIPVIAVSALQNQTTHAASLVIPVALSGVETEGLAYRMDGTPVWLRQVLPTAQPSDLTVLNAIEERLEE
;
A
#
# COMPACT_ATOMS: atom_id res chain seq x y z
N MET A 1 12.54 -35.27 30.90
CA MET A 1 12.54 -34.63 29.57
C MET A 1 13.58 -35.36 28.74
N PRO A 2 13.32 -35.71 27.46
CA PRO A 2 14.35 -36.30 26.63
C PRO A 2 15.54 -35.34 26.56
N GLU A 3 16.76 -35.85 26.69
CA GLU A 3 18.00 -35.06 26.60
C GLU A 3 18.14 -34.33 25.25
N ASP A 4 17.34 -34.74 24.25
CA ASP A 4 17.22 -34.13 22.93
C ASP A 4 16.43 -32.80 22.92
N ALA A 5 15.90 -32.36 24.06
CA ALA A 5 15.16 -31.10 24.22
C ALA A 5 16.03 -29.95 24.77
N ILE A 6 17.36 -30.13 24.81
CA ILE A 6 18.31 -29.08 25.17
C ILE A 6 18.74 -28.39 23.87
N ILE A 7 18.27 -27.16 23.66
CA ILE A 7 18.78 -26.27 22.60
C ILE A 7 20.29 -26.16 22.80
N LYS A 8 21.08 -26.66 21.84
CA LYS A 8 22.54 -26.56 21.92
C LYS A 8 22.93 -25.09 21.91
N GLU A 9 24.02 -24.74 22.59
CA GLU A 9 24.52 -23.36 22.62
C GLU A 9 24.87 -22.84 21.21
N GLU A 10 25.14 -23.77 20.29
CA GLU A 10 25.35 -23.59 18.86
C GLU A 10 24.07 -23.18 18.09
N ASP A 11 22.90 -23.53 18.63
CA ASP A 11 21.56 -23.18 18.09
C ASP A 11 21.00 -21.89 18.73
N ARG A 12 21.70 -21.31 19.71
CA ARG A 12 21.38 -19.96 20.19
C ARG A 12 21.83 -18.99 19.11
N PHE A 13 20.90 -18.14 18.66
CA PHE A 13 21.10 -16.99 17.76
C PHE A 13 22.58 -16.66 17.59
N HIS A 14 23.17 -17.05 16.46
CA HIS A 14 24.53 -16.63 16.15
C HIS A 14 24.56 -15.10 16.30
N GLU A 15 25.33 -14.59 17.26
CA GLU A 15 25.67 -13.19 17.34
C GLU A 15 26.38 -12.86 16.02
N VAL A 16 25.61 -12.31 15.07
CA VAL A 16 26.19 -11.83 13.84
C VAL A 16 26.86 -10.52 14.17
N GLU A 17 28.19 -10.47 13.98
CA GLU A 17 28.96 -9.24 14.13
C GLU A 17 28.36 -8.13 13.25
N GLY A 18 27.97 -7.03 13.89
CA GLY A 18 27.44 -5.84 13.22
C GLY A 18 26.98 -4.77 14.21
N GLU A 19 26.71 -3.58 13.69
CA GLU A 19 26.20 -2.45 14.46
C GLU A 19 24.67 -2.55 14.63
N PRO A 20 24.13 -2.45 15.85
CA PRO A 20 22.68 -2.49 16.05
C PRO A 20 22.00 -1.22 15.56
N PHE A 21 20.82 -1.37 14.98
CA PHE A 21 19.91 -0.28 14.65
C PHE A 21 18.50 -0.63 15.14
N ASP A 22 18.10 -0.02 16.25
CA ASP A 22 16.85 -0.34 16.93
C ASP A 22 15.68 0.47 16.38
N SER A 23 14.49 -0.14 16.34
CA SER A 23 13.21 0.53 16.03
C SER A 23 13.17 1.22 14.65
N ALA A 24 13.74 0.60 13.62
CA ALA A 24 13.52 1.01 12.25
C ALA A 24 12.04 0.92 11.86
N VAL A 25 11.64 1.75 10.90
CA VAL A 25 10.29 1.74 10.33
C VAL A 25 10.32 0.94 9.04
N CYS A 26 9.47 -0.08 8.93
CA CYS A 26 9.37 -0.92 7.73
C CYS A 26 8.59 -0.23 6.60
N PRO A 27 9.21 0.07 5.44
CA PRO A 27 8.51 0.60 4.26
C PRO A 27 7.92 -0.53 3.38
N GLY A 28 7.41 -1.60 4.02
CA GLY A 28 6.91 -2.79 3.33
C GLY A 28 5.44 -2.71 2.91
N CYS A 29 4.57 -2.24 3.80
CA CYS A 29 3.14 -2.05 3.56
C CYS A 29 2.61 -0.91 4.42
N GLY A 30 1.32 -0.58 4.27
CA GLY A 30 0.67 0.52 5.00
C GLY A 30 0.64 0.35 6.52
N CYS A 31 1.15 -0.75 7.09
CA CYS A 31 1.31 -0.91 8.54
C CYS A 31 2.46 -0.08 9.13
N LEU A 32 3.44 0.32 8.31
CA LEU A 32 4.64 1.07 8.74
C LEU A 32 5.17 0.62 10.10
N CYS A 33 5.59 -0.63 10.20
CA CYS A 33 5.97 -1.22 11.48
C CYS A 33 7.23 -0.53 12.06
N GLU A 34 7.10 0.12 13.21
CA GLU A 34 8.15 0.95 13.88
C GLU A 34 8.98 0.19 14.95
N ASP A 35 8.97 -1.14 14.94
CA ASP A 35 9.61 -2.01 15.95
C ASP A 35 10.61 -2.98 15.30
N ILE A 36 11.16 -2.61 14.14
CA ILE A 36 12.10 -3.47 13.42
C ILE A 36 13.50 -3.22 13.95
N ASP A 37 14.11 -4.24 14.52
CA ASP A 37 15.51 -4.16 14.94
C ASP A 37 16.40 -4.81 13.88
N LEU A 38 17.50 -4.13 13.55
CA LEU A 38 18.40 -4.52 12.49
C LEU A 38 19.82 -4.67 13.03
N THR A 39 20.59 -5.56 12.42
CA THR A 39 22.05 -5.62 12.60
C THR A 39 22.71 -5.27 11.28
N LEU A 40 23.53 -4.22 11.27
CA LEU A 40 24.17 -3.68 10.08
C LEU A 40 25.62 -4.13 9.99
N LYS A 41 26.08 -4.49 8.80
CA LYS A 41 27.49 -4.84 8.55
C LYS A 41 28.00 -4.06 7.35
N GLY A 42 28.48 -2.85 7.59
CA GLY A 42 28.89 -1.93 6.53
C GLY A 42 27.68 -1.40 5.76
N ASP A 43 27.57 -1.74 4.48
CA ASP A 43 26.53 -1.26 3.55
C ASP A 43 25.38 -2.26 3.35
N GLN A 44 25.26 -3.26 4.23
CA GLN A 44 24.22 -4.29 4.16
C GLN A 44 23.56 -4.56 5.51
N VAL A 45 22.31 -4.99 5.46
CA VAL A 45 21.58 -5.53 6.60
C VAL A 45 21.92 -7.01 6.75
N ALA A 46 22.49 -7.39 7.89
CA ALA A 46 22.93 -8.75 8.20
C ALA A 46 21.85 -9.57 8.91
N GLN A 47 21.05 -8.93 9.78
CA GLN A 47 19.91 -9.54 10.45
C GLN A 47 18.75 -8.56 10.56
N VAL A 48 17.53 -9.12 10.56
CA VAL A 48 16.27 -8.39 10.70
C VAL A 48 15.40 -9.11 11.73
N PHE A 49 15.00 -8.41 12.78
CA PHE A 49 14.07 -8.89 13.80
C PHE A 49 12.70 -8.20 13.64
N ASN A 50 11.64 -8.87 14.12
CA ASN A 50 10.26 -8.37 14.09
C ASN A 50 9.68 -8.05 12.70
N ALA A 51 10.34 -8.38 11.59
CA ALA A 51 9.78 -8.22 10.25
C ALA A 51 8.92 -9.42 9.81
N CYS A 52 7.85 -9.16 9.05
CA CYS A 52 7.24 -10.21 8.24
C CYS A 52 8.06 -10.46 6.97
N SER A 53 7.63 -11.41 6.14
CA SER A 53 8.24 -11.72 4.84
C SER A 53 8.46 -10.48 3.98
N TRP A 54 7.53 -9.53 3.96
CA TRP A 54 7.66 -8.31 3.16
C TRP A 54 8.67 -7.32 3.70
N GLY A 55 8.73 -7.17 5.03
CA GLY A 55 9.77 -6.35 5.66
C GLY A 55 11.14 -6.95 5.42
N LEU A 56 11.27 -8.27 5.56
CA LEU A 56 12.49 -9.00 5.24
C LEU A 56 12.92 -8.76 3.79
N SER A 57 11.99 -8.88 2.83
CA SER A 57 12.26 -8.58 1.42
C SER A 57 12.72 -7.13 1.21
N LYS A 58 12.12 -6.14 1.88
CA LYS A 58 12.54 -4.74 1.73
C LYS A 58 13.95 -4.49 2.26
N PHE A 59 14.27 -4.95 3.47
CA PHE A 59 15.59 -4.72 4.07
C PHE A 59 16.72 -5.54 3.43
N HIS A 60 16.41 -6.69 2.81
CA HIS A 60 17.38 -7.50 2.07
C HIS A 60 17.40 -7.27 0.56
N LEU A 61 16.66 -6.26 0.06
CA LEU A 61 16.52 -5.95 -1.37
C LEU A 61 15.97 -7.13 -2.20
N GLY A 62 15.14 -7.97 -1.59
CA GLY A 62 14.46 -9.11 -2.21
C GLY A 62 13.13 -8.77 -2.87
N HIS A 63 12.51 -9.78 -3.50
CA HIS A 63 11.19 -9.67 -4.10
C HIS A 63 10.09 -9.83 -3.03
N ARG A 64 8.97 -9.09 -3.15
CA ARG A 64 7.83 -9.18 -2.20
C ARG A 64 7.14 -10.54 -2.22
N PHE A 65 7.12 -11.19 -3.39
CA PHE A 65 6.40 -12.44 -3.67
C PHE A 65 7.28 -13.64 -4.03
N LEU A 66 8.61 -13.47 -4.15
CA LEU A 66 9.54 -14.52 -4.59
C LEU A 66 10.71 -14.60 -3.62
N ARG A 67 11.20 -15.82 -3.34
CA ARG A 67 12.34 -16.05 -2.45
C ARG A 67 13.68 -15.73 -3.15
N GLU A 68 13.83 -16.08 -4.42
CA GLU A 68 14.99 -15.80 -5.27
C GLU A 68 14.59 -15.74 -6.75
N PRO A 69 15.34 -15.02 -7.62
CA PRO A 69 16.51 -14.19 -7.30
C PRO A 69 16.14 -12.84 -6.66
N LYS A 70 17.09 -12.23 -5.94
CA LYS A 70 16.98 -10.83 -5.48
C LYS A 70 16.87 -9.90 -6.68
N HIS A 71 16.15 -8.79 -6.53
CA HIS A 71 16.17 -7.76 -7.57
C HIS A 71 17.58 -7.18 -7.69
N ALA A 72 18.10 -7.09 -8.90
CA ALA A 72 19.34 -6.37 -9.13
C ALA A 72 19.11 -4.88 -8.89
N LYS A 73 19.98 -4.26 -8.09
CA LYS A 73 19.94 -2.83 -7.84
C LYS A 73 20.35 -2.07 -9.10
N ILE A 74 19.68 -0.95 -9.36
CA ILE A 74 20.04 -0.05 -10.46
C ILE A 74 20.96 1.02 -9.87
N VAL A 75 22.15 1.16 -10.47
CA VAL A 75 23.21 2.02 -9.92
C VAL A 75 23.63 3.16 -10.86
N PHE A 76 23.18 3.15 -12.11
CA PHE A 76 23.39 4.21 -13.09
C PHE A 76 22.13 4.42 -13.95
N PRO A 77 21.86 5.65 -14.41
CA PRO A 77 20.83 5.90 -15.41
C PRO A 77 21.14 5.21 -16.74
N SER A 78 20.12 4.79 -17.46
CA SER A 78 20.28 4.19 -18.77
C SER A 78 19.14 4.50 -19.72
N ARG A 79 19.42 4.50 -21.01
CA ARG A 79 18.41 4.63 -22.07
C ARG A 79 18.42 3.46 -23.01
N LYS A 80 17.32 3.26 -23.72
CA LYS A 80 17.16 2.18 -24.70
C LYS A 80 17.80 2.57 -26.03
N GLY A 81 18.78 1.79 -26.46
CA GLY A 81 19.47 1.97 -27.75
C GLY A 81 18.71 1.39 -28.94
N PRO A 82 19.19 1.61 -30.18
CA PRO A 82 18.52 1.18 -31.42
C PRO A 82 18.27 -0.33 -31.54
N SER A 83 19.12 -1.14 -30.90
CA SER A 83 19.03 -2.61 -30.83
C SER A 83 18.36 -3.10 -29.54
N ASN A 84 17.61 -2.23 -28.85
CA ASN A 84 16.94 -2.53 -27.58
C ASN A 84 17.89 -2.80 -26.40
N GLN A 85 19.18 -2.43 -26.54
CA GLN A 85 20.20 -2.56 -25.49
C GLN A 85 20.13 -1.39 -24.50
N SER A 86 20.35 -1.65 -23.21
CA SER A 86 20.47 -0.61 -22.19
C SER A 86 21.84 0.08 -22.31
N LEU A 87 21.84 1.38 -22.57
CA LEU A 87 23.03 2.21 -22.72
C LEU A 87 23.18 3.12 -21.48
N PRO A 88 24.26 2.97 -20.68
CA PRO A 88 24.53 3.84 -19.54
C PRO A 88 24.69 5.30 -19.97
N ILE A 89 24.11 6.22 -19.21
CA ILE A 89 24.23 7.67 -19.40
C ILE A 89 24.44 8.37 -18.05
N SER A 90 24.87 9.63 -18.06
CA SER A 90 24.95 10.42 -16.83
C SER A 90 23.57 10.81 -16.29
N PHE A 91 23.51 11.20 -15.00
CA PHE A 91 22.28 11.75 -14.41
C PHE A 91 21.82 13.03 -15.12
N GLU A 92 22.74 13.93 -15.46
CA GLU A 92 22.41 15.17 -16.18
C GLU A 92 21.79 14.90 -17.55
N GLU A 93 22.34 13.94 -18.31
CA GLU A 93 21.74 13.51 -19.58
C GLU A 93 20.36 12.89 -19.37
N ALA A 94 20.21 12.06 -18.33
CA ALA A 94 18.93 11.42 -18.02
C ALA A 94 17.83 12.44 -17.63
N TYR A 95 18.17 13.46 -16.84
CA TYR A 95 17.22 14.52 -16.49
C TYR A 95 16.79 15.34 -17.71
N GLY A 96 17.74 15.68 -18.59
CA GLY A 96 17.44 16.36 -19.85
C GLY A 96 16.59 15.51 -20.81
N GLU A 97 16.88 14.22 -20.92
CA GLU A 97 16.12 13.27 -21.75
C GLU A 97 14.69 13.09 -21.20
N ALA A 98 14.53 12.94 -19.88
CA ALA A 98 13.21 12.86 -19.24
C ALA A 98 12.38 14.12 -19.49
N ALA A 99 12.95 15.30 -19.30
CA ALA A 99 12.28 16.57 -19.56
C ALA A 99 11.90 16.73 -21.04
N THR A 100 12.76 16.28 -21.97
CA THR A 100 12.47 16.29 -23.41
C THR A 100 11.27 15.41 -23.74
N LEU A 101 11.28 14.15 -23.30
CA LEU A 101 10.16 13.23 -23.50
C LEU A 101 8.84 13.79 -22.94
N ILE A 102 8.88 14.39 -21.75
CA ILE A 102 7.70 15.02 -21.13
C ILE A 102 7.22 16.23 -21.95
N ARG A 103 8.12 17.09 -22.43
CA ARG A 103 7.77 18.30 -23.20
C ARG A 103 7.19 17.97 -24.59
N GLU A 104 7.66 16.91 -25.22
CA GLU A 104 7.20 16.47 -26.54
C GLU A 104 5.91 15.64 -26.48
N SER A 105 5.50 15.19 -25.29
CA SER A 105 4.30 14.40 -25.09
C SER A 105 3.02 15.19 -25.37
N ARG A 106 1.99 14.49 -25.88
CA ARG A 106 0.63 15.03 -26.00
C ARG A 106 -0.19 14.79 -24.73
N ARG A 107 0.09 13.69 -24.04
CA ARG A 107 -0.54 13.31 -22.77
C ARG A 107 0.48 12.62 -21.87
N ILE A 108 0.55 13.06 -20.61
CA ILE A 108 1.48 12.52 -19.61
C ILE A 108 0.67 11.65 -18.65
N VAL A 109 1.13 10.42 -18.44
CA VAL A 109 0.45 9.44 -17.59
C VAL A 109 1.41 8.95 -16.52
N PHE A 110 1.14 9.31 -15.27
CA PHE A 110 1.90 8.84 -14.12
C PHE A 110 1.36 7.51 -13.61
N PHE A 111 2.23 6.59 -13.20
CA PHE A 111 1.86 5.33 -12.56
C PHE A 111 2.60 5.16 -11.23
N GLY A 112 1.90 4.58 -10.24
CA GLY A 112 2.50 4.17 -8.96
C GLY A 112 2.30 5.15 -7.82
N LEU A 113 3.31 5.96 -7.56
CA LEU A 113 3.36 7.07 -6.59
C LEU A 113 3.35 6.66 -5.10
N CYS A 114 2.82 5.48 -4.75
CA CYS A 114 2.56 5.08 -3.38
C CYS A 114 3.77 4.56 -2.58
N GLN A 115 4.92 4.34 -3.23
CA GLN A 115 6.16 3.85 -2.59
C GLN A 115 7.31 4.87 -2.59
N THR A 116 6.99 6.15 -2.47
CA THR A 116 7.96 7.25 -2.32
C THR A 116 7.71 8.01 -1.01
N SER A 117 8.61 8.92 -0.62
CA SER A 117 8.40 9.79 0.54
C SER A 117 7.27 10.79 0.31
N PHE A 118 6.69 11.31 1.38
CA PHE A 118 5.63 12.32 1.31
C PHE A 118 6.06 13.59 0.55
N ASP A 119 7.29 14.06 0.76
CA ASP A 119 7.78 15.26 0.05
C ASP A 119 7.90 15.01 -1.46
N ALA A 120 8.33 13.80 -1.86
CA ALA A 120 8.31 13.39 -3.26
C ALA A 120 6.87 13.33 -3.80
N GLN A 121 5.90 12.83 -3.02
CA GLN A 121 4.49 12.81 -3.41
C GLN A 121 3.90 14.22 -3.55
N VAL A 122 4.23 15.15 -2.65
CA VAL A 122 3.84 16.57 -2.77
C VAL A 122 4.37 17.15 -4.08
N LYS A 123 5.63 16.88 -4.42
CA LYS A 123 6.25 17.30 -5.68
C LYS A 123 5.57 16.67 -6.89
N ILE A 124 5.32 15.36 -6.87
CA ILE A 124 4.62 14.63 -7.95
C ILE A 124 3.24 15.24 -8.20
N VAL A 125 2.47 15.48 -7.15
CA VAL A 125 1.13 16.07 -7.27
C VAL A 125 1.20 17.49 -7.86
N SER A 126 2.15 18.31 -7.42
CA SER A 126 2.40 19.62 -8.01
C SER A 126 2.72 19.53 -9.51
N LEU A 127 3.60 18.60 -9.91
CA LEU A 127 3.96 18.36 -11.30
C LEU A 127 2.76 17.89 -12.13
N ILE A 128 1.98 16.94 -11.63
CA ILE A 128 0.76 16.44 -12.30
C ILE A 128 -0.19 17.60 -12.58
N LYS A 129 -0.45 18.45 -11.58
CA LYS A 129 -1.32 19.62 -11.71
C LYS A 129 -0.78 20.63 -12.72
N ARG A 130 0.53 20.95 -12.64
CA ARG A 130 1.19 21.91 -13.54
C ARG A 130 1.18 21.44 -14.99
N LEU A 131 1.40 20.16 -15.22
CA LEU A 131 1.51 19.56 -16.55
C LEU A 131 0.16 19.12 -17.13
N GLY A 132 -0.94 19.23 -16.37
CA GLY A 132 -2.23 18.69 -16.78
C GLY A 132 -2.21 17.17 -16.98
N ALA A 133 -1.31 16.48 -16.28
CA ALA A 133 -1.14 15.03 -16.40
C ALA A 133 -2.28 14.28 -15.71
N ILE A 134 -2.42 13.00 -16.05
CA ILE A 134 -3.26 12.05 -15.31
C ILE A 134 -2.38 11.05 -14.57
N ALA A 135 -2.91 10.43 -13.53
CA ALA A 135 -2.17 9.46 -12.73
C ALA A 135 -3.00 8.25 -12.33
N TYR A 136 -2.37 7.09 -12.29
CA TYR A 136 -2.93 5.82 -11.80
C TYR A 136 -2.11 5.37 -10.58
N PRO A 137 -2.52 5.71 -9.36
CA PRO A 137 -1.85 5.27 -8.15
C PRO A 137 -1.95 3.75 -7.96
N SER A 138 -0.93 3.10 -7.38
CA SER A 138 -0.94 1.65 -7.11
C SER A 138 -2.14 1.18 -6.29
N GLU A 139 -2.68 2.05 -5.43
CA GLU A 139 -3.79 1.75 -4.51
C GLU A 139 -5.10 2.43 -4.92
N GLY A 140 -5.17 2.99 -6.14
CA GLY A 140 -6.32 3.74 -6.63
C GLY A 140 -7.63 2.93 -6.60
N MET A 141 -7.56 1.62 -6.87
CA MET A 141 -8.71 0.70 -6.81
C MET A 141 -9.43 0.68 -5.44
N LEU A 142 -8.68 0.83 -4.34
CA LEU A 142 -9.23 0.81 -2.99
C LEU A 142 -9.50 2.23 -2.48
N LEU A 143 -8.52 3.11 -2.65
CA LEU A 143 -8.53 4.41 -1.99
C LEU A 143 -9.38 5.45 -2.72
N ASP A 144 -9.55 5.37 -4.04
CA ASP A 144 -10.46 6.28 -4.76
C ASP A 144 -11.93 6.13 -4.31
N PRO A 145 -12.54 4.93 -4.31
CA PRO A 145 -13.90 4.78 -3.79
C PRO A 145 -13.98 5.08 -2.29
N PHE A 146 -12.96 4.71 -1.51
CA PHE A 146 -12.90 5.01 -0.08
C PHE A 146 -13.00 6.52 0.20
N PHE A 147 -12.15 7.33 -0.46
CA PHE A 147 -12.14 8.78 -0.24
C PHE A 147 -13.40 9.49 -0.75
N LYS A 148 -14.01 8.98 -1.83
CA LYS A 148 -15.33 9.45 -2.28
C LYS A 148 -16.42 9.21 -1.24
N SER A 149 -16.43 8.02 -0.61
CA SER A 149 -17.44 7.66 0.39
C SER A 149 -17.27 8.38 1.72
N VAL A 150 -16.05 8.48 2.26
CA VAL A 150 -15.82 9.16 3.54
C VAL A 150 -15.96 10.68 3.47
N LYS A 151 -15.96 11.25 2.26
CA LYS A 151 -16.26 12.68 2.07
C LYS A 151 -17.77 12.95 1.92
N SER A 152 -18.53 12.00 1.38
CA SER A 152 -19.98 12.13 1.19
C SER A 152 -20.80 11.80 2.45
N GLN A 153 -20.17 11.18 3.46
CA GLN A 153 -20.81 10.74 4.68
C GLN A 153 -19.96 11.08 5.91
N PRO A 154 -20.51 11.14 7.13
CA PRO A 154 -19.71 11.22 8.35
C PRO A 154 -18.67 10.09 8.39
N TYR A 155 -17.47 10.41 8.83
CA TYR A 155 -16.40 9.43 8.96
C TYR A 155 -15.57 9.73 10.20
N ARG A 156 -15.41 8.72 11.06
CA ARG A 156 -14.56 8.78 12.24
C ARG A 156 -13.21 8.15 11.92
N LEU A 157 -12.15 8.95 12.05
CA LEU A 157 -10.78 8.46 12.07
C LEU A 157 -10.50 7.72 13.38
N ALA A 158 -9.74 6.63 13.32
CA ALA A 158 -9.17 5.94 14.46
C ALA A 158 -7.76 5.48 14.12
N THR A 159 -6.87 5.49 15.11
CA THR A 159 -5.50 4.97 14.92
C THR A 159 -5.48 3.44 15.06
N LEU A 160 -4.47 2.78 14.48
CA LEU A 160 -4.23 1.35 14.71
C LEU A 160 -3.96 1.05 16.19
N GLU A 161 -3.43 2.02 16.95
CA GLU A 161 -3.25 1.90 18.40
C GLU A 161 -4.60 1.96 19.15
N GLU A 162 -5.54 2.82 18.72
CA GLU A 162 -6.91 2.82 19.25
C GLU A 162 -7.59 1.47 18.99
N VAL A 163 -7.47 0.93 17.77
CA VAL A 163 -7.97 -0.41 17.42
C VAL A 163 -7.32 -1.50 18.29
N ARG A 164 -5.99 -1.43 18.47
CA ARG A 164 -5.24 -2.37 19.31
C ARG A 164 -5.74 -2.35 20.74
N GLN A 165 -5.99 -1.17 21.31
CA GLN A 165 -6.37 -1.07 22.71
C GLN A 165 -7.84 -1.39 22.96
N LEU A 166 -8.74 -0.96 22.07
CA LEU A 166 -10.17 -0.89 22.38
C LEU A 166 -11.02 -1.92 21.65
N ALA A 167 -10.65 -2.34 20.44
CA ALA A 167 -11.51 -3.19 19.63
C ALA A 167 -11.64 -4.61 20.21
N THR A 168 -12.87 -5.08 20.35
CA THR A 168 -13.17 -6.48 20.72
C THR A 168 -13.92 -7.21 19.61
N THR A 169 -14.44 -6.49 18.62
CA THR A 169 -14.98 -7.06 17.39
C THR A 169 -14.20 -6.48 16.21
N VAL A 170 -13.64 -7.37 15.39
CA VAL A 170 -12.81 -7.02 14.22
C VAL A 170 -13.40 -7.70 12.99
N ILE A 171 -13.63 -6.92 11.93
CA ILE A 171 -14.23 -7.39 10.68
C ILE A 171 -13.27 -7.08 9.54
N PHE A 172 -12.84 -8.09 8.79
CA PHE A 172 -12.08 -7.93 7.55
C PHE A 172 -13.02 -8.07 6.35
N TRP A 173 -13.30 -6.99 5.63
CA TRP A 173 -14.21 -7.00 4.47
C TRP A 173 -13.44 -6.86 3.17
N GLY A 174 -13.51 -7.85 2.28
CA GLY A 174 -12.72 -7.89 1.05
C GLY A 174 -11.21 -7.76 1.31
N ALA A 175 -10.75 -8.18 2.50
CA ALA A 175 -9.39 -8.02 2.95
C ALA A 175 -8.82 -9.35 3.44
N ASN A 176 -7.68 -9.76 2.88
CA ASN A 176 -6.87 -10.85 3.39
C ASN A 176 -5.55 -10.29 3.97
N PRO A 177 -5.53 -9.89 5.25
CA PRO A 177 -4.39 -9.19 5.83
C PRO A 177 -3.13 -10.07 5.91
N LEU A 178 -3.25 -11.40 5.94
CA LEU A 178 -2.08 -12.28 5.95
C LEU A 178 -1.23 -12.14 4.68
N HIS A 179 -1.86 -11.77 3.56
CA HIS A 179 -1.21 -11.60 2.25
C HIS A 179 -1.18 -10.15 1.76
N SER A 180 -1.82 -9.21 2.46
CA SER A 180 -1.81 -7.78 2.09
C SER A 180 -1.11 -6.87 3.11
N CYS A 181 -1.10 -7.24 4.39
CA CYS A 181 -0.50 -6.50 5.50
C CYS A 181 -0.17 -7.49 6.64
N PRO A 182 0.87 -8.35 6.50
CA PRO A 182 0.97 -9.58 7.31
C PRO A 182 1.06 -9.36 8.83
N ARG A 183 1.54 -8.20 9.27
CA ARG A 183 1.60 -7.83 10.70
C ARG A 183 0.39 -7.07 11.20
N LEU A 184 -0.60 -6.73 10.36
CA LEU A 184 -1.84 -6.09 10.81
C LEU A 184 -2.56 -6.95 11.87
N PRO A 185 -2.78 -8.27 11.68
CA PRO A 185 -3.42 -9.09 12.70
C PRO A 185 -2.55 -9.26 13.93
N THR A 186 -1.23 -9.44 13.77
CA THR A 186 -0.35 -9.79 14.90
C THR A 186 0.07 -8.61 15.75
N ARG A 187 0.18 -7.42 15.17
CA ARG A 187 0.63 -6.21 15.87
C ARG A 187 -0.51 -5.31 16.32
N TYR A 188 -1.55 -5.15 15.50
CA TYR A 188 -2.52 -4.06 15.69
C TYR A 188 -3.97 -4.52 15.90
N ALA A 189 -4.39 -5.68 15.38
CA ALA A 189 -5.83 -5.99 15.31
C ALA A 189 -6.30 -7.25 16.07
N VAL A 190 -5.54 -8.35 16.08
CA VAL A 190 -6.08 -9.68 16.44
C VAL A 190 -5.27 -10.36 17.54
N PHE A 191 -3.99 -10.66 17.29
CA PHE A 191 -3.14 -11.45 18.19
C PHE A 191 -2.32 -10.60 19.15
N THR A 192 -2.72 -9.34 19.32
CA THR A 192 -2.07 -8.35 20.17
C THR A 192 -2.95 -8.04 21.38
N ALA A 193 -2.32 -7.75 22.52
CA ALA A 193 -3.04 -7.41 23.74
C ALA A 193 -3.47 -5.93 23.70
N GLY A 194 -4.65 -5.66 24.24
CA GLY A 194 -5.18 -4.31 24.44
C GLY A 194 -5.93 -4.20 25.76
N ILE A 195 -6.27 -2.97 26.16
CA ILE A 195 -7.05 -2.70 27.38
C ILE A 195 -8.36 -3.51 27.43
N ASN A 196 -9.13 -3.52 26.33
CA ASN A 196 -10.39 -4.26 26.25
C ASN A 196 -10.20 -5.72 25.78
N ALA A 197 -8.98 -6.10 25.42
CA ALA A 197 -8.64 -7.43 24.91
C ALA A 197 -7.32 -7.95 25.51
N PRO A 198 -7.26 -8.18 26.84
CA PRO A 198 -6.03 -8.58 27.52
C PRO A 198 -5.54 -9.96 27.05
N ASP A 199 -6.46 -10.88 26.73
CA ASP A 199 -6.15 -12.23 26.23
C ASP A 199 -6.08 -12.30 24.70
N ARG A 200 -5.84 -11.16 24.04
CA ARG A 200 -5.62 -11.05 22.58
C ARG A 200 -6.84 -11.58 21.80
N HIS A 201 -6.62 -12.46 20.84
CA HIS A 201 -7.66 -13.07 20.01
C HIS A 201 -8.74 -13.83 20.81
N ILE A 202 -8.46 -14.29 22.03
CA ILE A 202 -9.47 -14.96 22.89
C ILE A 202 -10.52 -13.95 23.35
N SER A 203 -10.10 -12.73 23.64
CA SER A 203 -10.99 -11.61 24.00
C SER A 203 -11.63 -10.93 22.78
N ARG A 204 -11.32 -11.36 21.55
CA ARG A 204 -11.82 -10.75 20.31
C ARG A 204 -12.75 -11.69 19.56
N LYS A 205 -13.80 -11.13 18.95
CA LYS A 205 -14.62 -11.78 17.93
C LYS A 205 -14.16 -11.29 16.57
N ILE A 206 -13.68 -12.19 15.73
CA ILE A 206 -13.06 -11.83 14.46
C ILE A 206 -13.91 -12.43 13.35
N PHE A 207 -14.26 -11.60 12.37
CA PHE A 207 -15.05 -11.98 11.22
C PHE A 207 -14.34 -11.59 9.93
N TYR A 208 -14.65 -12.27 8.84
CA TYR A 208 -14.24 -11.85 7.51
C TYR A 208 -15.35 -12.05 6.47
N ALA A 209 -15.45 -11.13 5.51
CA ALA A 209 -16.35 -11.22 4.38
C ALA A 209 -15.50 -11.32 3.10
N ASP A 210 -15.56 -12.48 2.44
CA ASP A 210 -14.91 -12.75 1.17
C ASP A 210 -15.77 -13.78 0.40
N PRO A 211 -16.02 -13.60 -0.91
CA PRO A 211 -16.71 -14.60 -1.74
C PRO A 211 -16.01 -15.96 -1.76
N TYR A 212 -14.71 -15.99 -1.48
CA TYR A 212 -13.90 -17.20 -1.44
C TYR A 212 -13.36 -17.48 -0.03
N GLU A 213 -13.25 -18.76 0.32
CA GLU A 213 -12.52 -19.13 1.53
C GLU A 213 -11.03 -18.83 1.37
N ASN A 214 -10.42 -18.30 2.43
CA ASN A 214 -9.02 -17.91 2.44
C ASN A 214 -8.41 -18.10 3.83
N ASP A 215 -7.10 -17.91 3.95
CA ASP A 215 -6.32 -18.18 5.17
C ASP A 215 -6.81 -17.40 6.41
N THR A 216 -7.57 -16.32 6.24
CA THR A 216 -8.21 -15.59 7.35
C THR A 216 -9.19 -16.48 8.12
N GLY A 217 -9.80 -17.48 7.45
CA GLY A 217 -10.69 -18.46 8.06
C GLY A 217 -10.04 -19.33 9.14
N SER A 218 -8.70 -19.35 9.23
CA SER A 218 -7.98 -20.04 10.31
C SER A 218 -8.17 -19.40 11.70
N PHE A 219 -8.56 -18.12 11.75
CA PHE A 219 -8.75 -17.38 13.01
C PHE A 219 -9.99 -16.47 13.04
N ALA A 220 -10.75 -16.39 11.96
CA ALA A 220 -11.93 -15.55 11.83
C ALA A 220 -13.14 -16.34 11.32
N GLN A 221 -14.33 -15.97 11.76
CA GLN A 221 -15.57 -16.54 11.27
C GLN A 221 -16.01 -15.87 9.97
N ARG A 222 -16.33 -16.67 8.95
CA ARG A 222 -16.81 -16.16 7.66
C ARG A 222 -18.21 -15.56 7.79
N ILE A 223 -18.39 -14.37 7.22
CA ILE A 223 -19.69 -13.77 6.92
C ILE A 223 -20.12 -14.33 5.56
N PRO A 224 -21.29 -14.99 5.46
CA PRO A 224 -21.70 -15.64 4.22
C PRO A 224 -22.09 -14.60 3.16
N ILE A 225 -21.17 -14.41 2.22
CA ILE A 225 -21.34 -13.60 1.01
C ILE A 225 -20.85 -14.36 -0.23
N ASP A 226 -21.40 -14.01 -1.37
CA ASP A 226 -20.94 -14.37 -2.71
C ASP A 226 -20.92 -13.11 -3.61
N THR A 227 -20.53 -13.28 -4.87
CA THR A 227 -20.39 -12.17 -5.83
C THR A 227 -21.72 -11.50 -6.20
N GLU A 228 -22.86 -12.12 -5.90
CA GLU A 228 -24.19 -11.62 -6.27
C GLU A 228 -24.93 -10.98 -5.09
N ASN A 229 -24.69 -11.46 -3.86
CA ASN A 229 -25.42 -11.03 -2.67
C ASN A 229 -24.66 -10.09 -1.72
N GLU A 230 -23.40 -9.74 -2.00
CA GLU A 230 -22.56 -8.99 -1.06
C GLU A 230 -23.19 -7.66 -0.60
N LEU A 231 -23.72 -6.88 -1.55
CA LEU A 231 -24.38 -5.60 -1.24
C LEU A 231 -25.71 -5.78 -0.50
N GLU A 232 -26.49 -6.80 -0.88
CA GLU A 232 -27.74 -7.16 -0.18
C GLU A 232 -27.44 -7.55 1.27
N ARG A 233 -26.44 -8.41 1.48
CA ARG A 233 -26.03 -8.86 2.81
C ARG A 233 -25.58 -7.69 3.69
N LEU A 234 -24.80 -6.77 3.12
CA LEU A 234 -24.36 -5.56 3.80
C LEU A 234 -25.55 -4.67 4.21
N ASN A 235 -26.55 -4.52 3.34
CA ASN A 235 -27.77 -3.79 3.65
C ASN A 235 -28.57 -4.47 4.77
N THR A 236 -28.77 -5.79 4.70
CA THR A 236 -29.45 -6.57 5.76
C THR A 236 -28.75 -6.42 7.11
N ILE A 237 -27.42 -6.50 7.17
CA ILE A 237 -26.67 -6.28 8.42
C ILE A 237 -26.90 -4.85 8.94
N THR A 238 -26.93 -3.86 8.03
CA THR A 238 -27.16 -2.46 8.41
C THR A 238 -28.56 -2.27 8.99
N GLU A 239 -29.59 -2.79 8.33
CA GLU A 239 -30.99 -2.71 8.74
C GLU A 239 -31.22 -3.38 10.09
N ILE A 240 -30.64 -4.57 10.33
CA ILE A 240 -30.75 -5.25 11.62
C ILE A 240 -30.18 -4.41 12.78
N ILE A 241 -29.06 -3.72 12.55
CA ILE A 241 -28.41 -2.90 13.59
C ILE A 241 -29.16 -1.58 13.80
N GLU A 242 -29.78 -1.04 12.75
CA GLU A 242 -30.58 0.19 12.83
C GLU A 242 -31.96 -0.06 13.44
N GLU A 243 -32.61 -1.17 13.08
CA GLU A 243 -33.92 -1.57 13.52
C GLU A 243 -33.79 -2.72 14.54
N GLU A 244 -33.70 -2.40 15.82
CA GLU A 244 -33.59 -3.37 16.93
C GLU A 244 -34.72 -4.44 16.95
N SER A 245 -35.78 -4.28 16.14
CA SER A 245 -36.92 -5.19 16.00
C SER A 245 -36.84 -6.18 14.83
N PHE A 246 -35.71 -6.31 14.14
CA PHE A 246 -35.58 -7.22 13.00
C PHE A 246 -35.29 -8.68 13.43
N SER A 247 -35.88 -9.66 12.75
CA SER A 247 -35.51 -11.06 12.94
C SER A 247 -34.12 -11.32 12.38
N ILE A 248 -33.14 -11.63 13.25
CA ILE A 248 -31.76 -11.88 12.85
C ILE A 248 -31.64 -13.26 12.16
N PRO A 249 -31.17 -13.35 10.91
CA PRO A 249 -30.87 -14.64 10.27
C PRO A 249 -29.85 -15.43 11.09
N LYS A 250 -30.04 -16.75 11.17
CA LYS A 250 -29.20 -17.63 12.02
C LYS A 250 -27.71 -17.50 11.70
N GLU A 251 -27.38 -17.34 10.43
CA GLU A 251 -26.01 -17.19 9.96
C GLU A 251 -25.36 -15.85 10.34
N LEU A 252 -26.14 -14.84 10.73
CA LEU A 252 -25.66 -13.53 11.18
C LEU A 252 -25.73 -13.33 12.69
N GLU A 253 -26.40 -14.22 13.43
CA GLU A 253 -26.63 -14.09 14.88
C GLU A 253 -25.34 -13.84 15.68
N MET A 254 -24.26 -14.56 15.34
CA MET A 254 -22.97 -14.38 16.01
C MET A 254 -22.32 -13.02 15.70
N LEU A 255 -22.43 -12.56 14.45
CA LEU A 255 -21.88 -11.26 14.03
C LEU A 255 -22.62 -10.12 14.73
N ILE A 256 -23.95 -10.13 14.67
CA ILE A 256 -24.78 -9.06 15.25
C ILE A 256 -24.57 -8.99 16.76
N ARG A 257 -24.61 -10.11 17.48
CA ARG A 257 -24.35 -10.13 18.93
C ARG A 257 -22.93 -9.65 19.28
N ALA A 258 -21.93 -10.02 18.47
CA ALA A 258 -20.57 -9.56 18.68
C ALA A 258 -20.43 -8.05 18.45
N ILE A 259 -21.09 -7.51 17.44
CA ILE A 259 -21.17 -6.06 17.22
C ILE A 259 -21.87 -5.41 18.41
N GLU A 260 -23.02 -5.93 18.85
CA GLU A 260 -23.84 -5.37 19.92
C GLU A 260 -23.14 -5.25 21.27
N ALA A 261 -22.40 -6.30 21.64
CA ALA A 261 -21.65 -6.39 22.89
C ALA A 261 -20.28 -5.68 22.85
N SER A 262 -19.84 -5.17 21.69
CA SER A 262 -18.49 -4.63 21.53
C SER A 262 -18.36 -3.23 22.12
N PRO A 263 -17.40 -2.94 23.03
CA PRO A 263 -17.02 -1.58 23.37
C PRO A 263 -16.48 -0.77 22.17
N PHE A 264 -15.87 -1.44 21.20
CA PHE A 264 -15.35 -0.80 19.99
C PHE A 264 -15.31 -1.81 18.83
N VAL A 265 -15.79 -1.42 17.65
CA VAL A 265 -15.77 -2.25 16.44
C VAL A 265 -14.75 -1.69 15.45
N ALA A 266 -13.87 -2.55 14.93
CA ALA A 266 -12.95 -2.19 13.86
C ALA A 266 -13.31 -2.94 12.58
N ILE A 267 -13.56 -2.21 11.50
CA ILE A 267 -13.77 -2.74 10.15
C ILE A 267 -12.54 -2.41 9.33
N PHE A 268 -11.92 -3.42 8.73
CA PHE A 268 -10.80 -3.29 7.81
C PHE A 268 -11.28 -3.64 6.41
N VAL A 269 -11.17 -2.69 5.48
CA VAL A 269 -11.63 -2.88 4.08
C VAL A 269 -10.44 -3.04 3.14
N GLY A 270 -10.46 -4.06 2.29
CA GLY A 270 -9.37 -4.37 1.37
C GLY A 270 -9.77 -4.23 -0.10
N ARG A 271 -8.81 -4.52 -0.99
CA ARG A 271 -8.99 -4.45 -2.45
C ARG A 271 -10.08 -5.37 -3.01
N GLY A 272 -10.56 -6.35 -2.24
CA GLY A 272 -11.65 -7.25 -2.64
C GLY A 272 -12.90 -6.49 -3.12
N ILE A 273 -13.19 -5.34 -2.52
CA ILE A 273 -14.31 -4.48 -2.91
C ILE A 273 -14.24 -4.03 -4.38
N ALA A 274 -13.04 -3.89 -4.92
CA ALA A 274 -12.82 -3.28 -6.23
C ALA A 274 -13.17 -4.26 -7.37
N TYR A 275 -13.31 -5.54 -7.03
CA TYR A 275 -13.71 -6.60 -7.96
C TYR A 275 -15.23 -6.83 -7.97
N HIS A 276 -15.99 -6.13 -7.12
CA HIS A 276 -17.45 -6.13 -7.18
C HIS A 276 -17.93 -5.36 -8.42
N GLU A 277 -19.10 -5.71 -8.98
CA GLU A 277 -19.67 -5.02 -10.15
C GLU A 277 -19.93 -3.53 -9.89
N LYS A 278 -20.25 -3.18 -8.63
CA LYS A 278 -20.54 -1.82 -8.16
C LYS A 278 -19.62 -1.45 -6.99
N PRO A 279 -18.33 -1.19 -7.23
CA PRO A 279 -17.35 -1.02 -6.15
C PRO A 279 -17.63 0.23 -5.29
N GLN A 280 -18.07 1.33 -5.93
CA GLN A 280 -18.45 2.55 -5.21
C GLN A 280 -19.65 2.34 -4.27
N ALA A 281 -20.71 1.67 -4.74
CA ALA A 281 -21.90 1.41 -3.94
C ALA A 281 -21.60 0.49 -2.74
N LEU A 282 -20.70 -0.48 -2.92
CA LEU A 282 -20.26 -1.37 -1.85
C LEU A 282 -19.46 -0.60 -0.78
N MET A 283 -18.52 0.26 -1.18
CA MET A 283 -17.80 1.13 -0.25
C MET A 283 -18.73 2.12 0.47
N ASP A 284 -19.68 2.73 -0.23
CA ASP A 284 -20.69 3.61 0.38
C ASP A 284 -21.51 2.86 1.44
N GLY A 285 -21.87 1.60 1.16
CA GLY A 285 -22.54 0.71 2.11
C GLY A 285 -21.70 0.39 3.34
N LEU A 286 -20.38 0.20 3.20
CA LEU A 286 -19.48 -0.10 4.31
C LEU A 286 -19.29 1.11 5.22
N VAL A 287 -19.15 2.31 4.64
CA VAL A 287 -19.13 3.57 5.40
C VAL A 287 -20.46 3.76 6.12
N ARG A 288 -21.59 3.47 5.47
CA ARG A 288 -22.92 3.53 6.09
C ARG A 288 -23.06 2.56 7.26
N LEU A 289 -22.65 1.30 7.08
CA LEU A 289 -22.66 0.30 8.16
C LEU A 289 -21.81 0.78 9.35
N CYS A 290 -20.59 1.28 9.09
CA CYS A 290 -19.72 1.85 10.11
C CYS A 290 -20.43 2.97 10.89
N ASN A 291 -21.12 3.88 10.19
CA ASN A 291 -21.88 4.97 10.79
C ASN A 291 -23.07 4.50 11.61
N VAL A 292 -23.81 3.49 11.15
CA VAL A 292 -24.94 2.91 11.88
C VAL A 292 -24.47 2.25 13.17
N ILE A 293 -23.40 1.45 13.12
CA ILE A 293 -22.77 0.90 14.32
C ILE A 293 -22.31 2.05 15.24
N HIS A 294 -21.73 3.11 14.65
CA HIS A 294 -21.19 4.24 15.40
C HIS A 294 -22.22 4.97 16.29
N ARG A 295 -23.51 4.96 15.90
CA ARG A 295 -24.59 5.59 16.69
C ARG A 295 -24.76 4.95 18.06
N GLY A 296 -24.55 3.64 18.19
CA GLY A 296 -24.68 2.91 19.44
C GLY A 296 -23.35 2.68 20.18
N ARG A 297 -22.24 2.58 19.44
CA ARG A 297 -20.91 2.24 19.98
C ARG A 297 -19.79 2.71 19.05
N PRO A 298 -18.60 3.07 19.54
CA PRO A 298 -17.46 3.42 18.68
C PRO A 298 -17.19 2.39 17.58
N CYS A 299 -17.16 2.84 16.33
CA CYS A 299 -16.82 2.02 15.17
C CYS A 299 -15.85 2.79 14.29
N ALA A 300 -14.82 2.12 13.80
CA ALA A 300 -13.85 2.66 12.85
C ALA A 300 -13.79 1.78 11.60
N LEU A 301 -13.61 2.42 10.44
CA LEU A 301 -13.37 1.78 9.16
C LEU A 301 -11.99 2.22 8.66
N LEU A 302 -11.09 1.26 8.41
CA LEU A 302 -9.73 1.54 7.93
C LEU A 302 -9.43 0.78 6.63
N PRO A 303 -8.77 1.41 5.64
CA PRO A 303 -8.33 0.71 4.44
C PRO A 303 -7.08 -0.14 4.71
N VAL A 304 -7.05 -1.37 4.20
CA VAL A 304 -5.88 -2.26 4.26
C VAL A 304 -4.99 -2.00 3.05
N ILE A 305 -4.08 -1.06 3.22
CA ILE A 305 -3.21 -0.54 2.16
C ILE A 305 -1.93 -1.38 2.03
N SER A 306 -1.67 -1.88 0.83
CA SER A 306 -0.53 -2.73 0.51
C SER A 306 0.77 -1.97 0.25
N ASP A 307 0.73 -0.74 -0.26
CA ASP A 307 1.91 0.12 -0.44
C ASP A 307 2.15 1.07 0.73
N PHE A 308 3.40 1.22 1.16
CA PHE A 308 3.73 1.79 2.48
C PHE A 308 3.30 3.25 2.68
N ASN A 309 3.26 4.05 1.62
CA ASN A 309 2.91 5.46 1.70
C ASN A 309 1.79 5.83 0.73
N ALA A 310 0.91 4.88 0.38
CA ALA A 310 -0.27 5.24 -0.40
C ALA A 310 -1.14 6.25 0.36
N MET A 311 -1.15 6.15 1.69
CA MET A 311 -1.88 7.11 2.51
C MET A 311 -1.25 8.52 2.41
N GLY A 312 0.08 8.61 2.28
CA GLY A 312 0.76 9.88 2.06
C GLY A 312 0.35 10.56 0.75
N LEU A 313 0.08 9.81 -0.31
CA LEU A 313 -0.32 10.38 -1.60
C LEU A 313 -1.61 11.19 -1.49
N TYR A 314 -2.62 10.69 -0.79
CA TYR A 314 -3.88 11.42 -0.63
C TYR A 314 -3.73 12.60 0.36
N GLN A 315 -2.84 12.49 1.35
CA GLN A 315 -2.46 13.67 2.15
C GLN A 315 -1.76 14.73 1.28
N ALA A 316 -0.93 14.31 0.31
CA ALA A 316 -0.24 15.21 -0.60
C ALA A 316 -1.20 15.90 -1.59
N LEU A 317 -2.26 15.21 -2.02
CA LEU A 317 -3.36 15.83 -2.78
C LEU A 317 -4.05 16.94 -1.98
N ILE A 318 -4.43 16.65 -0.72
CA ILE A 318 -5.05 17.64 0.18
C ILE A 318 -4.09 18.81 0.39
N PHE A 319 -2.81 18.55 0.64
CA PHE A 319 -1.78 19.56 0.81
C PHE A 319 -1.66 20.49 -0.41
N ASN A 320 -1.81 19.96 -1.61
CA ASN A 320 -1.82 20.73 -2.87
C ASN A 320 -3.18 21.38 -3.20
N GLY A 321 -4.13 21.36 -2.26
CA GLY A 321 -5.47 21.93 -2.41
C GLY A 321 -6.36 21.18 -3.40
N ILE A 322 -6.11 19.87 -3.61
CA ILE A 322 -6.93 19.01 -4.47
C ILE A 322 -7.98 18.33 -3.62
N ASP A 323 -9.23 18.48 -4.04
CA ASP A 323 -10.37 17.83 -3.44
C ASP A 323 -10.42 16.34 -3.81
N LEU A 324 -10.34 15.46 -2.81
CA LEU A 324 -10.27 14.02 -3.04
C LEU A 324 -11.53 13.44 -3.70
N SER A 325 -12.72 13.99 -3.49
CA SER A 325 -13.94 13.42 -4.10
C SER A 325 -14.13 13.80 -5.56
N ASP A 326 -13.51 14.91 -5.99
CA ASP A 326 -13.66 15.48 -7.32
C ASP A 326 -12.27 15.89 -7.83
N ASN A 327 -11.38 14.90 -7.93
CA ASN A 327 -10.05 15.09 -8.46
C ASN A 327 -10.03 14.62 -9.93
N PRO A 328 -9.73 15.50 -10.91
CA PRO A 328 -9.71 15.11 -12.32
C PRO A 328 -8.44 14.32 -12.70
N PHE A 329 -7.41 14.43 -11.86
CA PHE A 329 -6.05 13.94 -12.13
C PHE A 329 -5.88 12.45 -11.86
N LEU A 330 -6.41 11.93 -10.74
CA LEU A 330 -6.27 10.50 -10.45
C LEU A 330 -7.33 9.69 -11.20
N LYS A 331 -6.90 8.53 -11.66
CA LYS A 331 -7.71 7.49 -12.26
C LYS A 331 -7.54 6.24 -11.40
N GLY A 332 -8.65 5.56 -11.14
CA GLY A 332 -8.72 4.48 -10.15
C GLY A 332 -7.85 3.28 -10.49
N ASP A 333 -8.38 2.34 -11.27
CA ASP A 333 -7.68 1.10 -11.61
C ASP A 333 -6.75 1.28 -12.82
N LEU A 334 -5.48 0.90 -12.69
CA LEU A 334 -4.51 0.90 -13.79
C LEU A 334 -4.96 0.01 -14.96
N GLN A 335 -5.80 -1.00 -14.73
CA GLN A 335 -6.33 -1.84 -15.79
C GLN A 335 -7.36 -1.14 -16.69
N THR A 336 -7.77 0.08 -16.33
CA THR A 336 -8.64 0.94 -17.15
C THR A 336 -7.86 1.89 -18.05
N TYR A 337 -6.52 1.95 -17.91
CA TYR A 337 -5.68 2.74 -18.78
C TYR A 337 -5.76 2.25 -20.22
N GLN A 338 -6.02 3.16 -21.15
CA GLN A 338 -6.05 2.92 -22.60
C GLN A 338 -4.89 3.70 -23.22
N PRO A 339 -3.85 3.00 -23.73
CA PRO A 339 -2.74 3.62 -24.43
C PRO A 339 -3.18 4.43 -25.64
N GLU A 340 -2.66 5.65 -25.78
CA GLU A 340 -2.95 6.56 -26.90
C GLU A 340 -1.66 7.06 -27.57
N GLU A 341 -1.75 7.38 -28.86
CA GLU A 341 -0.62 7.94 -29.61
C GLU A 341 -0.21 9.32 -29.05
N GLY A 342 1.08 9.45 -28.70
CA GLY A 342 1.62 10.65 -28.08
C GLY A 342 1.59 10.64 -26.56
N ASP A 343 1.24 9.51 -25.94
CA ASP A 343 1.44 9.31 -24.51
C ASP A 343 2.92 9.31 -24.12
N THR A 344 3.22 9.70 -22.89
CA THR A 344 4.49 9.43 -22.22
C THR A 344 4.22 8.94 -20.82
N LEU A 345 4.73 7.75 -20.49
CA LEU A 345 4.47 7.12 -19.19
C LEU A 345 5.60 7.45 -18.22
N VAL A 346 5.24 7.97 -17.05
CA VAL A 346 6.16 8.24 -15.95
C VAL A 346 5.85 7.30 -14.81
N CYS A 347 6.66 6.25 -14.67
CA CYS A 347 6.46 5.21 -13.67
C CYS A 347 7.40 5.47 -12.49
N ILE A 348 6.84 5.74 -11.31
CA ILE A 348 7.61 6.04 -10.10
C ILE A 348 6.99 5.33 -8.89
N GLY A 349 7.81 4.69 -8.07
CA GLY A 349 7.34 4.00 -6.86
C GLY A 349 6.38 2.83 -7.13
N SER A 350 6.48 2.16 -8.29
CA SER A 350 5.71 0.95 -8.62
C SER A 350 6.31 0.18 -9.81
N ASP A 351 5.70 -0.97 -10.16
CA ASP A 351 6.01 -1.77 -11.35
C ASP A 351 4.73 -2.03 -12.18
N PRO A 352 4.16 -1.01 -12.87
CA PRO A 352 2.88 -1.14 -13.55
C PRO A 352 2.89 -2.19 -14.68
N PHE A 353 4.03 -2.43 -15.32
CA PHE A 353 4.15 -3.43 -16.39
C PHE A 353 3.92 -4.86 -15.92
N TRP A 354 4.08 -5.14 -14.62
CA TRP A 354 3.69 -6.42 -14.03
C TRP A 354 2.17 -6.60 -13.96
N PHE A 355 1.41 -5.50 -13.87
CA PHE A 355 -0.03 -5.50 -13.64
C PHE A 355 -0.86 -5.15 -14.89
N PHE A 356 -0.23 -4.65 -15.94
CA PHE A 356 -0.90 -4.39 -17.22
C PHE A 356 -1.39 -5.68 -17.88
N LYS A 357 -2.53 -5.57 -18.57
CA LYS A 357 -3.05 -6.61 -19.46
C LYS A 357 -2.15 -6.75 -20.69
N GLU A 358 -2.17 -7.93 -21.29
CA GLU A 358 -1.43 -8.20 -22.54
C GLU A 358 -1.78 -7.22 -23.67
N GLU A 359 -3.06 -6.82 -23.74
CA GLU A 359 -3.57 -5.84 -24.70
C GLU A 359 -2.91 -4.47 -24.49
N GLN A 360 -2.87 -3.98 -23.24
CA GLN A 360 -2.23 -2.70 -22.88
C GLN A 360 -0.73 -2.73 -23.22
N LEU A 361 -0.03 -3.82 -22.90
CA LEU A 361 1.38 -3.99 -23.21
C LEU A 361 1.65 -3.97 -24.72
N SER A 362 0.81 -4.68 -25.49
CA SER A 362 0.90 -4.76 -26.95
C SER A 362 0.66 -3.41 -27.61
N GLU A 363 -0.30 -2.63 -27.10
CA GLU A 363 -0.60 -1.28 -27.58
C GLU A 363 0.50 -0.28 -27.22
N ILE A 364 1.04 -0.32 -25.99
CA ILE A 364 2.20 0.50 -25.61
C ILE A 364 3.37 0.28 -26.57
N GLN A 365 3.63 -0.98 -26.92
CA GLN A 365 4.69 -1.33 -27.85
C GLN A 365 4.39 -0.88 -29.29
N SER A 366 3.17 -1.09 -29.78
CA SER A 366 2.80 -0.77 -31.16
C SER A 366 2.76 0.74 -31.42
N LEU A 367 2.34 1.52 -30.44
CA LEU A 367 2.33 2.98 -30.44
C LEU A 367 3.70 3.58 -30.12
N GLN A 368 4.70 2.75 -29.79
CA GLN A 368 6.05 3.16 -29.39
C GLN A 368 6.06 4.20 -28.26
N ILE A 369 5.15 4.04 -27.30
CA ILE A 369 4.98 5.01 -26.21
C ILE A 369 6.26 5.02 -25.35
N PRO A 370 6.91 6.19 -25.16
CA PRO A 370 8.07 6.31 -24.31
C PRO A 370 7.71 6.09 -22.83
N VAL A 371 8.58 5.35 -22.14
CA VAL A 371 8.42 5.00 -20.73
C VAL A 371 9.64 5.48 -19.95
N ILE A 372 9.41 6.36 -18.99
CA ILE A 372 10.38 6.82 -18.00
C ILE A 372 10.15 6.03 -16.72
N ALA A 373 11.13 5.23 -16.30
CA ALA A 373 11.09 4.45 -15.07
C ALA A 373 12.04 5.04 -14.02
N VAL A 374 11.46 5.57 -12.94
CA VAL A 374 12.20 6.02 -11.75
C VAL A 374 12.12 4.91 -10.72
N SER A 375 13.21 4.13 -10.58
CA SER A 375 13.20 2.90 -9.78
C SER A 375 14.57 2.58 -9.17
N ALA A 376 14.58 2.11 -7.93
CA ALA A 376 15.80 1.62 -7.28
C ALA A 376 16.21 0.20 -7.74
N LEU A 377 15.25 -0.58 -8.26
CA LEU A 377 15.38 -2.02 -8.51
C LEU A 377 14.96 -2.37 -9.94
N GLN A 378 15.66 -3.34 -10.55
CA GLN A 378 15.23 -3.93 -11.82
C GLN A 378 13.90 -4.66 -11.65
N ASN A 379 12.97 -4.41 -12.57
CA ASN A 379 11.62 -4.94 -12.62
C ASN A 379 11.07 -4.90 -14.06
N GLN A 380 9.83 -5.36 -14.29
CA GLN A 380 9.27 -5.43 -15.66
C GLN A 380 9.20 -4.06 -16.32
N THR A 381 8.86 -3.03 -15.55
CA THR A 381 8.79 -1.64 -16.01
C THR A 381 10.14 -1.12 -16.48
N THR A 382 11.21 -1.37 -15.72
CA THR A 382 12.58 -0.95 -16.11
C THR A 382 13.09 -1.70 -17.33
N HIS A 383 12.65 -2.94 -17.57
CA HIS A 383 12.95 -3.69 -18.79
C HIS A 383 12.23 -3.11 -20.02
N ALA A 384 10.99 -2.65 -19.85
CA ALA A 384 10.23 -2.03 -20.92
C ALA A 384 10.70 -0.60 -21.21
N ALA A 385 11.24 0.10 -20.21
CA ALA A 385 11.54 1.53 -20.22
C ALA A 385 12.42 2.00 -21.39
N SER A 386 12.08 3.19 -21.90
CA SER A 386 12.94 3.97 -22.81
C SER A 386 14.07 4.65 -22.04
N LEU A 387 13.78 5.08 -20.81
CA LEU A 387 14.71 5.76 -19.91
C LEU A 387 14.52 5.23 -18.48
N VAL A 388 15.62 4.83 -17.84
CA VAL A 388 15.66 4.37 -16.45
C VAL A 388 16.51 5.33 -15.64
N ILE A 389 15.96 5.85 -14.55
CA ILE A 389 16.64 6.74 -13.60
C ILE A 389 16.65 6.07 -12.22
N PRO A 390 17.83 5.66 -11.69
CA PRO A 390 17.91 5.05 -10.38
C PRO A 390 17.65 6.05 -9.26
N VAL A 391 17.05 5.55 -8.18
CA VAL A 391 16.77 6.30 -6.95
C VAL A 391 17.12 5.49 -5.70
N ALA A 392 17.28 6.18 -4.58
CA ALA A 392 17.41 5.59 -3.26
C ALA A 392 16.08 5.00 -2.76
N LEU A 393 16.13 3.88 -2.04
CA LEU A 393 14.96 3.30 -1.40
C LEU A 393 14.53 4.10 -0.17
N SER A 394 13.32 4.67 -0.20
CA SER A 394 12.72 5.35 0.96
C SER A 394 12.62 4.41 2.17
N GLY A 395 13.14 4.85 3.31
CA GLY A 395 13.18 4.11 4.58
C GLY A 395 14.20 2.97 4.67
N VAL A 396 15.05 2.83 3.65
CA VAL A 396 16.23 1.96 3.72
C VAL A 396 17.48 2.80 3.45
N GLU A 397 17.47 3.61 2.40
CA GLU A 397 18.64 4.32 1.90
C GLU A 397 18.48 5.84 1.91
N THR A 398 17.24 6.32 1.99
CA THR A 398 16.94 7.73 2.21
C THR A 398 15.86 7.83 3.28
N GLU A 399 15.95 8.87 4.10
CA GLU A 399 14.90 9.22 5.05
C GLU A 399 13.74 9.93 4.37
N GLY A 400 12.64 10.10 5.11
CA GLY A 400 11.49 10.88 4.67
C GLY A 400 10.23 10.61 5.47
N LEU A 401 9.28 11.53 5.38
CA LEU A 401 7.97 11.35 6.01
C LEU A 401 7.11 10.35 5.22
N ALA A 402 6.39 9.48 5.92
CA ALA A 402 5.35 8.61 5.37
C ALA A 402 4.11 8.62 6.27
N TYR A 403 2.97 8.19 5.74
CA TYR A 403 1.72 8.08 6.48
C TYR A 403 1.26 6.64 6.53
N ARG A 404 1.03 6.14 7.75
CA ARG A 404 0.46 4.81 8.00
C ARG A 404 -0.98 4.76 7.51
N MET A 405 -1.53 3.57 7.31
CA MET A 405 -2.90 3.39 6.78
C MET A 405 -4.00 4.07 7.61
N ASP A 406 -3.72 4.39 8.87
CA ASP A 406 -4.61 5.12 9.78
C ASP A 406 -4.41 6.65 9.75
N GLY A 407 -3.55 7.15 8.85
CA GLY A 407 -3.19 8.56 8.73
C GLY A 407 -2.13 9.04 9.73
N THR A 408 -1.55 8.16 10.55
CA THR A 408 -0.47 8.56 11.47
C THR A 408 0.80 8.89 10.68
N PRO A 409 1.39 10.10 10.84
CA PRO A 409 2.69 10.42 10.25
C PRO A 409 3.81 9.66 10.96
N VAL A 410 4.72 9.07 10.18
CA VAL A 410 5.87 8.29 10.66
C VAL A 410 7.11 8.72 9.89
N TRP A 411 8.22 8.96 10.61
CA TRP A 411 9.49 9.33 10.00
C TRP A 411 10.30 8.07 9.64
N LEU A 412 10.54 7.87 8.35
CA LEU A 412 11.44 6.84 7.87
C LEU A 412 12.89 7.30 8.04
N ARG A 413 13.73 6.49 8.67
CA ARG A 413 15.18 6.77 8.83
C ARG A 413 15.98 6.09 7.72
N GLN A 414 17.08 6.72 7.34
CA GLN A 414 18.10 6.06 6.53
C GLN A 414 18.80 4.99 7.37
N VAL A 415 18.83 3.76 6.84
CA VAL A 415 19.45 2.59 7.48
C VAL A 415 20.79 2.26 6.83
N LEU A 416 20.86 2.34 5.50
CA LEU A 416 22.04 2.04 4.70
C LEU A 416 22.53 3.31 3.97
N PRO A 417 23.85 3.50 3.82
CA PRO A 417 24.38 4.58 3.00
C PRO A 417 24.05 4.35 1.52
N THR A 418 23.90 5.43 0.75
CA THR A 418 23.69 5.35 -0.69
C THR A 418 24.29 6.58 -1.39
N ALA A 419 24.74 6.39 -2.62
CA ALA A 419 25.08 7.47 -3.53
C ALA A 419 23.93 7.83 -4.49
N GLN A 420 22.84 7.05 -4.47
CA GLN A 420 21.69 7.29 -5.35
C GLN A 420 20.87 8.49 -4.85
N PRO A 421 20.34 9.33 -5.75
CA PRO A 421 19.49 10.44 -5.37
C PRO A 421 18.15 9.95 -4.82
N SER A 422 17.49 10.76 -3.99
CA SER A 422 16.09 10.49 -3.58
C SER A 422 15.13 10.72 -4.76
N ASP A 423 13.92 10.15 -4.67
CA ASP A 423 12.83 10.45 -5.62
C ASP A 423 12.62 11.96 -5.77
N LEU A 424 12.60 12.71 -4.65
CA LEU A 424 12.43 14.16 -4.64
C LEU A 424 13.56 14.88 -5.39
N THR A 425 14.81 14.45 -5.19
CA THR A 425 15.98 15.03 -5.89
C THR A 425 15.85 14.85 -7.39
N VAL A 426 15.49 13.65 -7.86
CA VAL A 426 15.27 13.38 -9.29
C VAL A 426 14.12 14.22 -9.84
N LEU A 427 13.00 14.31 -9.14
CA LEU A 427 11.84 15.09 -9.57
C LEU A 427 12.13 16.60 -9.64
N ASN A 428 12.91 17.13 -8.70
CA ASN A 428 13.35 18.53 -8.74
C ASN A 428 14.25 18.79 -9.94
N ALA A 429 15.26 17.93 -10.17
CA ALA A 429 16.16 18.07 -11.31
C ALA A 429 15.41 18.00 -12.65
N ILE A 430 14.45 17.08 -12.80
CA ILE A 430 13.61 17.01 -14.01
C ILE A 430 12.76 18.27 -14.15
N GLU A 431 12.18 18.80 -13.06
CA GLU A 431 11.39 20.04 -13.13
C GLU A 431 12.22 21.23 -13.59
N GLU A 432 13.45 21.40 -13.06
CA GLU A 432 14.38 22.45 -13.49
C GLU A 432 14.64 22.37 -15.01
N ARG A 433 14.86 21.17 -15.54
CA ARG A 433 15.04 20.93 -17.00
C ARG A 433 13.79 21.15 -17.84
N LEU A 434 12.60 21.17 -17.23
CA LEU A 434 11.35 21.51 -17.92
C LEU A 434 11.15 23.04 -18.03
N GLU A 435 11.84 23.81 -17.20
CA GLU A 435 11.79 25.27 -17.18
C GLU A 435 12.86 25.91 -18.08
N GLU A 436 13.91 25.15 -18.42
CA GLU A 436 14.84 25.40 -19.53
C GLU A 436 14.14 25.21 -20.90
#